data_AF-Q9Y876-F1
#
_entry.id   AF-Q9Y876-F1
#
_cell.length_a   1.000
_cell.length_b   1.000
_cell.length_c   1.000
_cell.angle_alpha   90.00
_cell.angle_beta   90.00
_cell.angle_gamma   90.00
#
_symmetry.space_group_name_H-M   'P 1'
#
loop_
_entity.id
_entity.type
_entity.pdbx_description
1 polymer ?
#
loop_
_entity_poly.entity_id
_entity_poly.type
_entity_poly.pdbx_seq_one_letter_code
_entity_poly.pdbx_strand_id
1 'polypeptide(L)'
;MAKRSIFRFADEKGLKVAARYGVLMSTSFIFALLFHSSVADVNTLWSPGPESAFDAAETYYTLVAGSHFIVKYTVYTIMGLNMIFHLIQATGAKGDDKLFFYSSTLLYLTALILFIVNVAPSMLVVKLQNYVQFPRNMHLSVLAASHVLVEFLLAGVILIQLGYVFGYHVQSIQQREYAEDMREQELAEKAKLESESATTQSVETVSTESVSKRK
;
A
#
# COMPACT_ATOMS: atom_id res chain seq x y z
N MET A 1 -10.23 -15.76 -27.99
CA MET A 1 -10.70 -14.35 -27.94
C MET A 1 -10.09 -13.66 -26.71
N ALA A 2 -8.93 -13.01 -26.84
CA ALA A 2 -8.12 -12.52 -25.71
C ALA A 2 -8.35 -11.02 -25.37
N LYS A 3 -9.56 -10.49 -25.57
CA LYS A 3 -9.85 -9.04 -25.44
C LYS A 3 -10.40 -8.60 -24.07
N ARG A 4 -10.27 -9.44 -23.03
CA ARG A 4 -10.82 -9.19 -21.69
C ARG A 4 -9.82 -8.57 -20.68
N SER A 5 -8.54 -8.39 -21.01
CA SER A 5 -7.54 -8.03 -19.98
C SER A 5 -7.57 -6.56 -19.56
N ILE A 6 -7.72 -5.60 -20.49
CA ILE A 6 -7.61 -4.17 -20.17
C ILE A 6 -8.82 -3.69 -19.35
N PHE A 7 -10.02 -4.23 -19.61
CA PHE A 7 -11.23 -3.86 -18.90
C PHE A 7 -11.38 -4.51 -17.51
N ARG A 8 -10.44 -5.36 -17.06
CA ARG A 8 -10.48 -5.86 -15.67
C ARG A 8 -10.34 -4.73 -14.64
N PHE A 9 -9.69 -3.62 -14.98
CA PHE A 9 -9.62 -2.45 -14.09
C PHE A 9 -10.94 -1.65 -14.03
N ALA A 10 -11.91 -1.94 -14.89
CA ALA A 10 -13.22 -1.31 -14.82
C ALA A 10 -14.11 -1.90 -13.73
N ASP A 11 -13.69 -2.99 -13.06
CA ASP A 11 -14.38 -3.51 -11.89
C ASP A 11 -13.84 -2.90 -10.58
N GLU A 12 -14.67 -2.87 -9.55
CA GLU A 12 -14.34 -2.29 -8.24
C GLU A 12 -13.09 -2.95 -7.62
N LYS A 13 -12.90 -4.26 -7.85
CA LYS A 13 -11.78 -5.03 -7.32
C LYS A 13 -10.47 -4.61 -7.98
N GLY A 14 -10.45 -4.45 -9.29
CA GLY A 14 -9.32 -4.02 -10.10
C GLY A 14 -8.91 -2.60 -9.75
N LEU A 15 -9.87 -1.70 -9.52
CA LEU A 15 -9.59 -0.34 -9.05
C LEU A 15 -8.93 -0.34 -7.66
N LYS A 16 -9.39 -1.17 -6.73
CA LYS A 16 -8.78 -1.30 -5.39
C LYS A 16 -7.36 -1.86 -5.44
N VAL A 17 -7.12 -2.85 -6.31
CA VAL A 17 -5.77 -3.39 -6.53
C VAL A 17 -4.86 -2.34 -7.14
N ALA A 18 -5.32 -1.58 -8.14
CA ALA A 18 -4.57 -0.49 -8.74
C ALA A 18 -4.24 0.61 -7.71
N ALA A 19 -5.21 0.99 -6.87
CA ALA A 19 -5.00 1.95 -5.80
C ALA A 19 -3.96 1.48 -4.78
N ARG A 20 -3.91 0.18 -4.47
CA ARG A 20 -2.88 -0.41 -3.59
C ARG A 20 -1.47 -0.18 -4.11
N TYR A 21 -1.23 -0.55 -5.37
CA TYR A 21 0.06 -0.30 -6.00
C TYR A 21 0.33 1.19 -6.17
N GLY A 22 -0.71 1.99 -6.42
CA GLY A 22 -0.66 3.44 -6.45
C GLY A 22 -0.13 4.05 -5.14
N VAL A 23 -0.66 3.63 -3.99
CA VAL A 23 -0.14 4.04 -2.68
C VAL A 23 1.31 3.62 -2.51
N LEU A 24 1.66 2.37 -2.80
CA LEU A 24 3.02 1.89 -2.60
C LEU A 24 4.03 2.66 -3.45
N MET A 25 3.74 2.88 -4.74
CA MET A 25 4.62 3.62 -5.65
C MET A 25 4.75 5.09 -5.27
N SER A 26 3.61 5.77 -5.04
CA SER A 26 3.63 7.20 -4.71
C SER A 26 4.20 7.48 -3.33
N THR A 27 3.93 6.64 -2.33
CA THR A 27 4.53 6.74 -1.00
C THR A 27 6.04 6.51 -1.07
N SER A 28 6.49 5.49 -1.81
CA SER A 28 7.93 5.24 -1.98
C SER A 28 8.64 6.40 -2.67
N PHE A 29 8.01 7.03 -3.67
CA PHE A 29 8.56 8.21 -4.33
C PHE A 29 8.67 9.40 -3.36
N ILE A 30 7.61 9.70 -2.59
CA ILE A 30 7.63 10.79 -1.61
C ILE A 30 8.66 10.50 -0.51
N PHE A 31 8.70 9.27 -0.01
CA PHE A 31 9.69 8.82 0.97
C PHE A 31 11.12 9.01 0.45
N ALA A 32 11.40 8.62 -0.80
CA ALA A 32 12.72 8.81 -1.40
C ALA A 32 13.09 10.30 -1.56
N LEU A 33 12.14 11.17 -1.92
CA LEU A 33 12.37 12.61 -2.00
C LEU A 33 12.70 13.21 -0.63
N LEU A 34 12.00 12.80 0.42
CA LEU A 34 12.28 13.25 1.78
C LEU A 34 13.62 12.70 2.28
N PHE A 35 13.87 11.41 2.06
CA PHE A 35 15.13 10.76 2.44
C PHE A 35 16.35 11.42 1.78
N HIS A 36 16.21 11.99 0.58
CA HIS A 36 17.27 12.79 -0.03
C HIS A 36 17.63 14.05 0.80
N SER A 37 16.67 14.64 1.51
CA SER A 37 16.89 15.76 2.44
C SER A 37 17.70 15.38 3.67
N SER A 38 17.80 14.08 4.00
CA SER A 38 18.65 13.60 5.10
C SER A 38 20.12 13.97 4.94
N VAL A 39 20.59 14.22 3.70
CA VAL A 39 21.95 14.71 3.41
C VAL A 39 22.22 16.06 4.08
N ALA A 40 21.20 16.92 4.16
CA ALA A 40 21.28 18.19 4.87
C ALA A 40 21.04 18.01 6.39
N ASP A 41 20.13 17.11 6.76
CA ASP A 41 19.64 16.98 8.14
C ASP A 41 20.59 16.23 9.08
N VAL A 42 21.45 15.35 8.55
CA VAL A 42 22.34 14.52 9.40
C VAL A 42 23.27 15.36 10.28
N ASN A 43 23.77 16.47 9.73
CA ASN A 43 24.71 17.36 10.42
C ASN A 43 24.04 18.54 11.15
N THR A 44 22.71 18.63 11.13
CA THR A 44 21.94 19.61 11.92
C THR A 44 21.18 18.96 13.07
N LEU A 45 20.84 17.67 12.96
CA LEU A 45 20.06 16.94 13.95
C LEU A 45 20.88 15.91 14.74
N TRP A 46 21.49 14.94 14.06
CA TRP A 46 22.09 13.75 14.71
C TRP A 46 23.49 14.01 15.25
N SER A 47 24.27 14.80 14.52
CA SER A 47 25.59 15.24 14.93
C SER A 47 25.75 16.70 14.54
N PRO A 48 25.18 17.63 15.34
CA PRO A 48 25.27 19.05 15.08
C PRO A 48 26.74 19.45 14.84
N GLY A 49 27.03 19.76 13.59
CA GLY A 49 28.38 20.01 13.12
C GLY A 49 28.86 21.44 13.43
N PRO A 50 29.99 21.85 12.84
CA PRO A 50 30.38 23.26 12.84
C PRO A 50 29.33 24.12 12.11
N GLU A 51 29.42 25.44 12.26
CA GLU A 51 28.48 26.40 11.64
C GLU A 51 28.29 26.20 10.13
N SER A 52 29.34 25.74 9.43
CA SER A 52 29.28 25.42 8.00
C SER A 52 28.28 24.31 7.64
N ALA A 53 27.96 23.40 8.57
CA ALA A 53 26.93 22.39 8.37
C ALA A 53 25.52 23.02 8.36
N PHE A 54 25.28 24.00 9.23
CA PHE A 54 24.03 24.76 9.24
C PHE A 54 23.90 25.64 7.99
N ASP A 55 25.00 26.23 7.52
CA ASP A 55 25.01 27.01 6.26
C ASP A 55 24.70 26.12 5.04
N ALA A 56 25.22 24.89 5.01
CA ALA A 56 24.92 23.93 3.96
C ALA A 56 23.44 23.51 3.98
N ALA A 57 22.87 23.26 5.16
CA ALA A 57 21.45 22.93 5.30
C ALA A 57 20.54 24.12 4.93
N GLU A 58 20.87 25.34 5.35
CA GLU A 58 20.16 26.56 4.97
C GLU A 58 20.19 26.76 3.45
N THR A 59 21.35 26.57 2.82
CA THR A 59 21.50 26.64 1.36
C THR A 59 20.61 25.59 0.66
N TYR A 60 20.64 24.34 1.14
CA TYR A 60 19.81 23.27 0.61
C TYR A 60 18.32 23.61 0.66
N TYR A 61 17.80 23.97 1.84
CA TYR A 61 16.38 24.27 2.01
C TYR A 61 15.95 25.56 1.29
N THR A 62 16.83 26.54 1.19
CA THR A 62 16.59 27.74 0.37
C THR A 62 16.42 27.39 -1.10
N LEU A 63 17.24 26.48 -1.63
CA LEU A 63 17.11 25.98 -3.01
C LEU A 63 15.83 25.15 -3.20
N VAL A 64 15.49 24.27 -2.26
CA VAL A 64 14.26 23.46 -2.31
C VAL A 64 13.02 24.35 -2.29
N ALA A 65 12.93 25.32 -1.37
CA ALA A 65 11.83 26.28 -1.31
C ALA A 65 11.81 27.24 -2.53
N GLY A 66 13.00 27.59 -3.02
CA GLY A 66 13.24 28.41 -4.21
C GLY A 66 13.00 27.70 -5.54
N SER A 67 12.79 26.39 -5.54
CA SER A 67 12.62 25.58 -6.74
C SER A 67 11.52 26.09 -7.68
N HIS A 68 11.63 25.74 -8.96
CA HIS A 68 10.66 26.13 -9.97
C HIS A 68 9.26 25.58 -9.64
N PHE A 69 8.20 26.33 -9.98
CA PHE A 69 6.83 25.96 -9.62
C PHE A 69 6.40 24.59 -10.16
N ILE A 70 6.92 24.19 -11.33
CA ILE A 70 6.66 22.88 -11.94
C ILE A 70 7.06 21.74 -10.98
N VAL A 71 8.22 21.84 -10.34
CA VAL A 71 8.70 20.82 -9.40
C VAL A 71 7.77 20.75 -8.19
N LYS A 72 7.45 21.91 -7.59
CA LYS A 72 6.55 22.00 -6.44
C LYS A 72 5.16 21.43 -6.73
N TYR A 73 4.53 21.84 -7.82
CA TYR A 73 3.22 21.33 -8.19
C TYR A 73 3.24 19.85 -8.57
N THR A 74 4.32 19.34 -9.14
CA THR A 74 4.47 17.90 -9.39
C THR A 74 4.46 17.12 -8.08
N VAL A 75 5.25 17.55 -7.09
CA VAL A 75 5.28 16.90 -5.76
C VAL A 75 3.91 16.96 -5.09
N TYR A 76 3.26 18.13 -5.06
CA TYR A 76 1.93 18.27 -4.46
C TYR A 76 0.85 17.48 -5.20
N THR A 77 0.94 17.36 -6.51
CA THR A 77 0.02 16.52 -7.30
C THR A 77 0.20 15.05 -6.95
N ILE A 78 1.44 14.58 -6.79
CA ILE A 78 1.71 13.20 -6.38
C ILE A 78 1.22 12.94 -4.96
N MET A 79 1.40 13.88 -4.03
CA MET A 79 0.85 13.78 -2.66
C MET A 79 -0.68 13.74 -2.68
N GLY A 80 -1.34 14.62 -3.45
CA GLY A 80 -2.79 14.62 -3.60
C GLY A 80 -3.32 13.32 -4.22
N LEU A 81 -2.65 12.80 -5.24
CA LEU A 81 -3.00 11.54 -5.88
C LEU A 81 -2.82 10.35 -4.92
N ASN A 82 -1.76 10.35 -4.11
CA ASN A 82 -1.55 9.33 -3.08
C ASN A 82 -2.70 9.32 -2.06
N MET A 83 -3.17 10.50 -1.62
CA MET A 83 -4.35 10.61 -0.76
C MET A 83 -5.60 9.99 -1.41
N ILE A 84 -5.83 10.24 -2.71
CA ILE A 84 -6.95 9.65 -3.44
C ILE A 84 -6.86 8.11 -3.44
N PHE A 85 -5.66 7.55 -3.65
CA PHE A 85 -5.47 6.10 -3.61
C PHE A 85 -5.73 5.50 -2.22
N HIS A 86 -5.34 6.20 -1.14
CA HIS A 86 -5.68 5.81 0.23
C HIS A 86 -7.20 5.79 0.45
N LEU A 87 -7.90 6.83 0.00
CA LEU A 87 -9.37 6.90 0.13
C LEU A 87 -10.05 5.77 -0.65
N ILE A 88 -9.62 5.47 -1.89
CA ILE A 88 -10.17 4.37 -2.68
C ILE A 88 -10.00 3.03 -1.95
N GLN A 89 -8.83 2.76 -1.37
CA GLN A 89 -8.62 1.51 -0.61
C GLN A 89 -9.46 1.44 0.66
N ALA A 90 -9.65 2.57 1.35
CA ALA A 90 -10.45 2.65 2.55
C ALA A 90 -11.95 2.41 2.27
N THR A 91 -12.44 2.75 1.07
CA THR A 91 -13.87 2.57 0.72
C THR A 91 -14.30 1.10 0.72
N GLY A 92 -15.29 0.79 1.56
CA GLY A 92 -15.87 -0.55 1.62
C GLY A 92 -14.92 -1.63 2.11
N ALA A 93 -13.86 -1.28 2.86
CA ALA A 93 -13.00 -2.24 3.54
C ALA A 93 -13.83 -3.12 4.51
N LYS A 94 -13.57 -4.43 4.53
CA LYS A 94 -14.34 -5.42 5.35
C LYS A 94 -13.37 -6.29 6.17
N GLY A 95 -13.85 -6.78 7.31
CA GLY A 95 -13.05 -7.65 8.19
C GLY A 95 -11.70 -7.04 8.55
N ASP A 96 -10.64 -7.84 8.47
CA ASP A 96 -9.27 -7.47 8.83
C ASP A 96 -8.66 -6.43 7.87
N ASP A 97 -9.13 -6.36 6.62
CA ASP A 97 -8.68 -5.35 5.65
C ASP A 97 -8.88 -3.92 6.17
N LYS A 98 -9.91 -3.70 7.00
CA LYS A 98 -10.20 -2.40 7.62
C LYS A 98 -9.00 -1.91 8.45
N LEU A 99 -8.39 -2.79 9.22
CA LEU A 99 -7.29 -2.43 10.11
C LEU A 99 -6.09 -1.98 9.29
N PHE A 100 -5.76 -2.68 8.19
CA PHE A 100 -4.67 -2.30 7.32
C PHE A 100 -4.93 -0.97 6.58
N PHE A 101 -6.09 -0.82 5.94
CA PHE A 101 -6.36 0.35 5.11
C PHE A 101 -6.60 1.62 5.94
N TYR A 102 -7.33 1.54 7.05
CA TYR A 102 -7.55 2.71 7.90
C TYR A 102 -6.28 3.12 8.64
N SER A 103 -5.49 2.17 9.16
CA SER A 103 -4.21 2.51 9.81
C SER A 103 -3.24 3.14 8.82
N SER A 104 -3.11 2.55 7.62
CA SER A 104 -2.25 3.12 6.56
C SER A 104 -2.71 4.53 6.15
N THR A 105 -4.01 4.74 6.00
CA THR A 105 -4.58 6.06 5.67
C THR A 105 -4.37 7.07 6.78
N LEU A 106 -4.53 6.68 8.05
CA LEU A 106 -4.30 7.55 9.19
C LEU A 106 -2.82 7.97 9.30
N LEU A 107 -1.90 7.02 9.11
CA LEU A 107 -0.46 7.33 9.10
C LEU A 107 -0.12 8.32 7.98
N TYR A 108 -0.63 8.07 6.75
CA TYR A 108 -0.39 8.97 5.63
C TYR A 108 -1.00 10.36 5.85
N LEU A 109 -2.23 10.44 6.36
CA LEU A 109 -2.88 11.71 6.68
C LEU A 109 -2.10 12.49 7.74
N THR A 110 -1.60 11.79 8.77
CA THR A 110 -0.77 12.41 9.81
C THR A 110 0.53 12.95 9.23
N ALA A 111 1.20 12.17 8.38
CA ALA A 111 2.41 12.59 7.67
C ALA A 111 2.15 13.82 6.78
N LEU A 112 1.03 13.83 6.05
CA LEU A 112 0.63 14.93 5.18
C LEU A 112 0.36 16.21 5.97
N ILE A 113 -0.36 16.11 7.09
CA ILE A 113 -0.65 17.26 7.96
C ILE A 113 0.66 17.82 8.55
N LEU A 114 1.53 16.96 9.08
CA LEU A 114 2.84 17.39 9.61
C LEU A 114 3.69 18.06 8.53
N PHE A 115 3.68 17.54 7.30
CA PHE A 115 4.38 18.15 6.20
C PHE A 115 3.82 19.56 5.87
N ILE A 116 2.50 19.71 5.80
CA ILE A 116 1.84 20.99 5.46
C ILE A 116 2.01 22.03 6.58
N VAL A 117 1.90 21.63 7.84
CA VAL A 117 1.87 22.54 8.99
C VAL A 117 3.27 22.87 9.49
N ASN A 118 4.21 21.91 9.44
CA ASN A 118 5.55 22.08 10.01
C ASN A 118 6.62 22.22 8.92
N VAL A 119 6.74 21.23 8.03
CA VAL A 119 7.88 21.16 7.09
C VAL A 119 7.82 22.28 6.05
N ALA A 120 6.71 22.41 5.31
CA ALA A 120 6.58 23.39 4.23
C ALA A 120 6.73 24.85 4.70
N PRO A 121 6.10 25.29 5.81
CA PRO A 121 6.29 26.64 6.33
C PRO A 121 7.69 26.86 6.88
N SER A 122 8.30 25.84 7.51
CA SER A 122 9.68 25.94 8.02
C SER A 122 10.70 26.15 6.90
N MET A 123 10.54 25.49 5.75
CA MET A 123 11.37 25.73 4.56
C MET A 123 11.19 27.17 4.02
N LEU A 124 9.97 27.73 4.11
CA LEU A 124 9.73 29.11 3.71
C LEU A 124 10.43 30.12 4.63
N VAL A 125 10.44 29.87 5.95
CA VAL A 125 11.18 30.68 6.92
C VAL A 125 12.68 30.68 6.61
N VAL A 126 13.25 29.53 6.29
CA VAL A 126 14.67 29.40 5.89
C VAL A 126 14.95 30.22 4.63
N LYS A 127 14.11 30.09 3.59
CA LYS A 127 14.25 30.85 2.34
C LYS A 127 14.21 32.37 2.56
N LEU A 128 13.36 32.84 3.48
CA LEU A 128 13.24 34.26 3.81
C LEU A 128 14.29 34.73 4.82
N GLN A 129 15.08 33.80 5.37
CA GLN A 129 16.05 34.03 6.45
C GLN A 129 15.46 34.81 7.64
N ASN A 130 14.17 34.55 7.94
CA ASN A 130 13.41 35.31 8.92
C ASN A 130 13.17 34.52 10.22
N TYR A 131 14.24 34.34 11.00
CA TYR A 131 14.25 33.53 12.22
C TYR A 131 13.74 34.30 13.44
N VAL A 132 12.42 34.52 13.51
CA VAL A 132 11.80 35.33 14.59
C VAL A 132 11.62 34.54 15.89
N GLN A 133 11.20 33.27 15.81
CA GLN A 133 10.83 32.48 16.99
C GLN A 133 12.02 31.79 17.65
N PHE A 134 12.98 31.32 16.85
CA PHE A 134 14.13 30.56 17.32
C PHE A 134 15.40 31.02 16.59
N PRO A 135 16.59 30.87 17.21
CA PRO A 135 17.85 31.03 16.50
C PRO A 135 17.92 30.10 15.27
N ARG A 136 18.59 30.55 14.21
CA ARG A 136 18.75 29.81 12.93
C ARG A 136 19.05 28.33 13.12
N ASN A 137 20.07 28.00 13.91
CA ASN A 137 20.54 26.63 14.09
C ASN A 137 19.44 25.76 14.73
N MET A 138 18.74 26.30 15.74
CA MET A 138 17.62 25.61 16.38
C MET A 138 16.45 25.42 15.40
N HIS A 139 16.13 26.43 14.57
CA HIS A 139 15.10 26.32 13.54
C HIS A 139 15.42 25.20 12.54
N LEU A 140 16.66 25.13 12.07
CA LEU A 140 17.12 24.08 11.14
C LEU A 140 17.08 22.70 11.79
N SER A 141 17.48 22.55 13.05
CA SER A 141 17.34 21.28 13.78
C SER A 141 15.89 20.85 13.96
N VAL A 142 14.96 21.79 14.21
CA VAL A 142 13.51 21.50 14.32
C VAL A 142 12.91 21.10 12.97
N LEU A 143 13.33 21.75 11.88
CA LEU A 143 12.96 21.37 10.51
C LEU A 143 13.43 19.94 10.21
N ALA A 144 14.70 19.63 10.47
CA ALA A 144 15.27 18.30 10.30
C ALA A 144 14.51 17.24 11.11
N ALA A 145 14.20 17.51 12.38
CA ALA A 145 13.40 16.62 13.22
C ALA A 145 11.99 16.38 12.65
N SER A 146 11.36 17.43 12.12
CA SER A 146 10.04 17.34 11.48
C SER A 146 10.08 16.48 10.22
N HIS A 147 11.14 16.59 9.42
CA HIS A 147 11.36 15.77 8.24
C HIS A 147 11.49 14.29 8.60
N VAL A 148 12.37 13.98 9.54
CA VAL A 148 12.58 12.60 10.03
C VAL A 148 11.28 11.99 10.56
N LEU A 149 10.46 12.77 11.26
CA LEU A 149 9.16 12.30 11.74
C LEU A 149 8.21 11.92 10.58
N VAL A 150 8.16 12.74 9.53
CA VAL A 150 7.36 12.44 8.33
C VAL A 150 7.89 11.19 7.63
N GLU A 151 9.22 11.04 7.50
CA GLU A 151 9.83 9.84 6.92
C GLU A 151 9.46 8.57 7.68
N PHE A 152 9.51 8.57 9.02
CA PHE A 152 9.09 7.42 9.82
C PHE A 152 7.62 7.05 9.62
N LEU A 153 6.74 8.04 9.50
CA LEU A 153 5.33 7.79 9.23
C LEU A 153 5.12 7.17 7.85
N LEU A 154 5.81 7.67 6.82
CA LEU A 154 5.75 7.10 5.47
C LEU A 154 6.39 5.71 5.39
N ALA A 155 7.48 5.46 6.12
CA ALA A 155 8.05 4.12 6.25
C ALA A 155 7.03 3.15 6.90
N GLY A 156 6.28 3.62 7.91
CA GLY A 156 5.17 2.89 8.49
C GLY A 156 4.06 2.59 7.48
N VAL A 157 3.70 3.54 6.61
CA VAL A 157 2.75 3.32 5.50
C VAL A 157 3.26 2.21 4.57
N ILE A 158 4.52 2.28 4.14
CA ILE A 158 5.14 1.29 3.25
C ILE A 158 5.12 -0.10 3.92
N LEU A 159 5.51 -0.18 5.18
CA LEU A 159 5.53 -1.43 5.94
C LEU A 159 4.15 -2.07 6.03
N ILE A 160 3.10 -1.29 6.35
CA ILE A 160 1.71 -1.78 6.40
C ILE A 160 1.26 -2.27 5.02
N GLN A 161 1.57 -1.53 3.96
CA GLN A 161 1.18 -1.89 2.59
C GLN A 161 1.88 -3.16 2.11
N LEU A 162 3.17 -3.32 2.39
CA LEU A 162 3.92 -4.54 2.08
C LEU A 162 3.40 -5.73 2.89
N GLY A 163 3.13 -5.54 4.19
CA GLY A 163 2.53 -6.55 5.05
C GLY A 163 1.17 -7.03 4.53
N TYR A 164 0.33 -6.09 4.07
CA TYR A 164 -0.94 -6.43 3.44
C TYR A 164 -0.77 -7.23 2.14
N VAL A 165 0.13 -6.79 1.25
CA VAL A 165 0.40 -7.50 -0.01
C VAL A 165 0.87 -8.93 0.25
N PHE A 166 1.75 -9.11 1.23
CA PHE A 166 2.21 -10.44 1.65
C PHE A 166 1.07 -11.30 2.21
N GLY A 167 0.26 -10.76 3.13
CA GLY A 167 -0.89 -11.47 3.70
C GLY A 167 -1.92 -11.88 2.64
N TYR A 168 -2.22 -10.97 1.71
CA TYR A 168 -3.10 -11.25 0.57
C TYR A 168 -2.55 -12.36 -0.34
N HIS A 169 -1.23 -12.37 -0.58
CA HIS A 169 -0.60 -13.40 -1.39
C HIS A 169 -0.75 -14.79 -0.75
N VAL A 170 -0.45 -14.91 0.54
CA VAL A 170 -0.58 -16.17 1.28
C VAL A 170 -2.03 -16.67 1.27
N GLN A 171 -2.99 -15.78 1.58
CA GLN A 171 -4.41 -16.14 1.56
C GLN A 171 -4.88 -16.60 0.16
N SER A 172 -4.35 -15.98 -0.90
CA SER A 172 -4.71 -16.35 -2.27
C SER A 172 -4.19 -17.72 -2.70
N ILE A 173 -3.08 -18.18 -2.12
CA ILE A 173 -2.55 -19.53 -2.34
C ILE A 173 -3.45 -20.55 -1.63
N GLN A 174 -3.74 -20.34 -0.36
CA GLN A 174 -4.59 -21.23 0.45
C GLN A 174 -6.00 -21.39 -0.15
N GLN A 175 -6.59 -20.31 -0.67
CA GLN A 175 -7.89 -20.38 -1.33
C GLN A 175 -7.87 -21.20 -2.63
N ARG A 176 -6.74 -21.21 -3.34
CA ARG A 176 -6.59 -22.02 -4.57
C ARG A 176 -6.46 -23.49 -4.25
N GLU A 177 -5.63 -23.84 -3.25
CA GLU A 177 -5.46 -25.20 -2.76
C GLU A 177 -6.81 -25.76 -2.28
N TYR A 178 -7.53 -25.03 -1.43
CA TYR A 178 -8.86 -25.44 -0.97
C TYR A 178 -9.86 -25.62 -2.13
N ALA A 179 -9.84 -24.74 -3.13
CA ALA A 179 -10.72 -24.87 -4.30
C ALA A 179 -10.33 -26.02 -5.24
N GLU A 180 -9.09 -26.51 -5.18
CA GLU A 180 -8.64 -27.72 -5.88
C GLU A 180 -9.12 -28.96 -5.13
N ASP A 181 -8.90 -29.03 -3.81
CA ASP A 181 -9.37 -30.13 -2.96
C ASP A 181 -10.89 -30.33 -3.05
N MET A 182 -11.67 -29.25 -3.01
CA MET A 182 -13.13 -29.32 -3.15
C MET A 182 -13.56 -29.86 -4.52
N ARG A 183 -12.86 -29.48 -5.59
CA ARG A 183 -13.14 -30.00 -6.94
C ARG A 183 -12.82 -31.48 -7.05
N GLU A 184 -11.72 -31.93 -6.43
CA GLU A 184 -11.36 -33.35 -6.39
C GLU A 184 -12.39 -34.18 -5.60
N GLN A 185 -12.87 -33.67 -4.47
CA GLN A 185 -13.92 -34.30 -3.68
C GLN A 185 -15.24 -34.41 -4.45
N GLU A 186 -15.68 -33.34 -5.12
CA GLU A 186 -16.88 -33.34 -5.94
C GLU A 186 -16.78 -34.34 -7.11
N LEU A 187 -15.62 -34.48 -7.73
CA LEU A 187 -15.38 -35.45 -8.81
C LEU A 187 -15.38 -36.89 -8.27
N ALA A 188 -14.76 -37.13 -7.11
CA ALA A 188 -14.75 -38.44 -6.47
C ALA A 188 -16.15 -38.87 -6.01
N GLU A 189 -16.96 -37.94 -5.49
CA GLU A 189 -18.35 -38.20 -5.12
C GLU A 189 -19.23 -38.52 -6.33
N LYS A 190 -19.09 -37.75 -7.43
CA LYS A 190 -19.78 -38.06 -8.69
C LYS A 190 -19.41 -39.44 -9.22
N ALA A 191 -18.13 -39.80 -9.20
CA ALA A 191 -17.67 -41.12 -9.62
C ALA A 191 -18.26 -42.25 -8.74
N LYS A 192 -18.37 -42.03 -7.42
CA LYS A 192 -19.03 -42.98 -6.49
C LYS A 192 -20.51 -43.16 -6.84
N LEU A 193 -21.25 -42.06 -7.02
CA LEU A 193 -22.68 -42.10 -7.38
C LEU A 193 -22.92 -42.82 -8.72
N GLU A 194 -22.05 -42.61 -9.71
CA GLU A 194 -22.14 -43.32 -11.01
C GLU A 194 -21.89 -44.83 -10.86
N SER A 195 -20.90 -45.23 -10.05
CA SER A 195 -20.60 -46.65 -9.81
C SER A 195 -21.69 -47.38 -8.99
N GLU A 196 -22.31 -46.70 -8.03
CA GLU A 196 -23.45 -47.23 -7.27
C GLU A 196 -24.67 -47.42 -8.18
N SER A 197 -24.98 -46.42 -9.02
CA SER A 197 -26.07 -46.52 -10.01
C SER A 197 -25.86 -47.65 -11.01
N ALA A 198 -24.63 -47.90 -11.46
CA ALA A 198 -24.31 -49.02 -12.35
C ALA A 198 -24.48 -50.38 -11.64
N THR A 199 -24.10 -50.45 -10.36
CA THR A 199 -24.24 -51.67 -9.55
C THR A 199 -25.70 -52.02 -9.32
N THR A 200 -26.56 -51.06 -8.97
CA THR A 200 -28.00 -51.30 -8.75
C THR A 200 -28.70 -51.83 -10.01
N GLN A 201 -28.37 -51.31 -11.19
CA GLN A 201 -28.92 -51.82 -12.46
C GLN A 201 -28.49 -53.26 -12.76
N SER A 202 -27.23 -53.62 -12.44
CA SER A 202 -26.75 -54.99 -12.63
C SER A 202 -27.45 -56.00 -11.70
N VAL A 203 -27.74 -55.60 -10.45
CA VAL A 203 -28.43 -56.47 -9.47
C VAL A 203 -29.90 -56.68 -9.86
N GLU A 204 -30.59 -55.64 -10.34
CA GLU A 204 -31.96 -55.78 -10.86
C GLU A 204 -32.00 -56.75 -12.05
N THR A 205 -31.05 -56.64 -12.98
CA THR A 205 -30.98 -57.52 -14.16
C THR A 205 -30.80 -59.00 -13.78
N VAL A 206 -29.90 -59.30 -12.83
CA VAL A 206 -29.67 -60.68 -12.34
C VAL A 206 -30.90 -61.23 -11.60
N SER A 207 -31.59 -60.39 -10.82
CA SER A 207 -32.79 -60.83 -10.10
C SER A 207 -33.92 -61.21 -11.07
N THR A 208 -34.13 -60.45 -12.15
CA THR A 208 -35.11 -60.78 -13.19
C THR A 208 -34.75 -62.06 -13.95
N GLU A 209 -33.47 -62.33 -14.18
CA GLU A 209 -33.03 -63.51 -14.93
C GLU A 209 -33.18 -64.81 -14.09
N SER A 210 -32.94 -64.73 -12.77
CA SER A 210 -33.11 -65.88 -11.86
C SER A 210 -34.58 -66.30 -11.68
N VAL A 211 -35.52 -65.37 -11.76
CA VAL A 211 -36.96 -65.67 -11.75
C VAL A 211 -37.40 -66.36 -13.03
N SER A 212 -36.80 -66.02 -14.18
CA SER A 212 -37.14 -66.63 -15.46
C SER A 212 -36.70 -68.08 -15.60
N LYS A 213 -35.66 -68.54 -14.88
CA LYS A 213 -35.18 -69.94 -14.96
C LYS A 213 -35.88 -70.91 -14.00
N ARG A 214 -36.82 -70.44 -13.16
CA ARG A 214 -37.64 -71.30 -12.27
C ARG A 214 -39.04 -71.63 -12.78
N LYS A 215 -39.39 -71.20 -14.00
CA LYS A 215 -40.59 -71.70 -14.71
C LYS A 215 -40.16 -72.69 -15.78
#